data_AF-A0A529NBD9-F1
#
_entry.id   AF-A0A529NBD9-F1
#
_cell.length_a   1.000
_cell.length_b   1.000
_cell.length_c   1.000
_cell.angle_alpha   90.00
_cell.angle_beta   90.00
_cell.angle_gamma   90.00
#
_symmetry.space_group_name_H-M   'P 1'
#
loop_
_entity.id
_entity.type
_entity.pdbx_description
1 polymer ?
#
loop_
_entity_poly.entity_id
_entity_poly.type
_entity_poly.pdbx_seq_one_letter_code
_entity_poly.pdbx_strand_id
1 'polypeptide(L)'
;APAKVAAATPDAPETVAPKLEHADNAVIIRRNDTLWRISRRVYGHGVRYSTIYLANQDQISNPDRIWPGQVFKVPQKSKEGEDADMKAMGDQMTTAPTKTQ
;
A
#
# COMPACT_ATOMS: atom_id res chain seq x y z
N ALA A 1 -17.40 -28.65 24.66
CA ALA A 1 -16.97 -27.71 23.60
C ALA A 1 -17.62 -26.34 23.85
N PRO A 2 -16.99 -25.19 23.52
CA PRO A 2 -15.59 -24.93 23.19
C PRO A 2 -14.90 -23.93 24.17
N ALA A 3 -13.56 -23.90 24.11
CA ALA A 3 -12.69 -23.09 24.95
C ALA A 3 -12.65 -21.62 24.51
N LYS A 4 -12.68 -20.72 25.50
CA LYS A 4 -12.35 -19.29 25.39
C LYS A 4 -10.88 -19.11 25.72
N VAL A 5 -10.10 -18.57 24.79
CA VAL A 5 -8.79 -17.97 25.09
C VAL A 5 -8.75 -16.59 24.44
N ALA A 6 -8.46 -15.61 25.29
CA ALA A 6 -8.27 -14.21 24.98
C ALA A 6 -6.79 -13.86 25.20
N ALA A 7 -6.43 -12.64 24.79
CA ALA A 7 -5.15 -11.92 24.93
C ALA A 7 -4.11 -12.26 23.84
N ALA A 8 -3.84 -11.39 22.87
CA ALA A 8 -3.26 -10.04 22.96
C ALA A 8 -1.78 -10.04 23.35
N THR A 9 -0.92 -10.15 22.33
CA THR A 9 0.08 -9.14 21.93
C THR A 9 0.67 -9.56 20.59
N PRO A 10 0.91 -8.61 19.69
CA PRO A 10 2.21 -8.62 19.04
C PRO A 10 2.93 -7.35 19.47
N ASP A 11 4.02 -7.58 20.21
CA ASP A 11 5.16 -6.69 20.31
C ASP A 11 5.60 -6.36 18.87
N ALA A 12 5.07 -5.26 18.34
CA ALA A 12 5.59 -4.68 17.11
C ALA A 12 6.91 -4.01 17.51
N PRO A 13 8.07 -4.41 16.98
CA PRO A 13 9.26 -3.61 17.18
C PRO A 13 8.96 -2.27 16.52
N GLU A 14 8.94 -1.23 17.35
CA GLU A 14 8.85 0.17 16.97
C GLU A 14 10.13 0.53 16.18
N THR A 15 10.19 0.02 14.95
CA THR A 15 11.15 0.47 13.96
C THR A 15 10.68 1.85 13.60
N VAL A 16 11.39 2.86 14.09
CA VAL A 16 11.34 4.25 13.62
C VAL A 16 11.65 4.26 12.13
N ALA A 17 10.69 3.85 11.32
CA ALA A 17 10.72 4.03 9.90
C ALA A 17 10.71 5.54 9.67
N PRO A 18 11.67 6.08 8.89
CA PRO A 18 11.64 7.50 8.55
C PRO A 18 10.24 7.79 8.00
N LYS A 19 9.62 8.83 8.56
CA LYS A 19 8.31 9.32 8.17
C LYS A 19 8.30 9.41 6.65
N LEU A 20 7.61 8.47 6.00
CA LEU A 20 7.64 8.26 4.56
C LEU A 20 7.33 9.59 3.86
N GLU A 21 8.39 10.23 3.36
CA GLU A 21 8.38 11.53 2.71
C GLU A 21 7.42 11.50 1.51
N HIS A 22 6.50 12.47 1.47
CA HIS A 22 5.59 12.86 0.39
C HIS A 22 5.31 11.79 -0.68
N ALA A 23 4.30 10.95 -0.43
CA ALA A 23 3.69 10.12 -1.45
C ALA A 23 2.54 10.88 -2.12
N ASP A 24 2.85 11.81 -3.02
CA ASP A 24 1.86 12.54 -3.85
C ASP A 24 1.23 11.67 -4.95
N ASN A 25 1.68 10.42 -5.05
CA ASN A 25 1.32 9.50 -6.12
C ASN A 25 0.28 8.51 -5.64
N ALA A 26 -0.76 8.31 -6.45
CA ALA A 26 -1.79 7.34 -6.16
C ALA A 26 -2.22 6.54 -7.39
N VAL A 27 -2.74 5.35 -7.11
CA VAL A 27 -3.22 4.40 -8.12
C VAL A 27 -4.67 4.08 -7.82
N ILE A 28 -5.51 4.14 -8.85
CA ILE A 28 -6.88 3.65 -8.79
C ILE A 28 -6.87 2.14 -9.01
N ILE A 29 -7.43 1.39 -8.06
CA ILE A 29 -7.57 -0.06 -8.15
C ILE A 29 -8.62 -0.40 -9.22
N ARG A 30 -8.27 -1.24 -10.19
CA ARG A 30 -9.23 -1.80 -11.14
C ARG A 30 -9.62 -3.23 -10.79
N ARG A 31 -10.61 -3.74 -11.53
CA ARG A 31 -11.02 -5.13 -11.44
C ARG A 31 -9.82 -6.02 -11.79
N ASN A 32 -9.54 -7.00 -10.93
CA ASN A 32 -8.42 -7.94 -11.05
C ASN A 32 -7.02 -7.36 -10.73
N ASP A 33 -6.95 -6.16 -10.16
CA ASP A 33 -5.72 -5.67 -9.53
C ASP A 33 -5.51 -6.28 -8.14
N THR A 34 -4.24 -6.42 -7.78
CA THR A 34 -3.79 -6.86 -6.47
C THR A 34 -2.63 -5.98 -6.03
N LEU A 35 -2.43 -5.81 -4.72
CA LEU A 35 -1.28 -5.05 -4.20
C LEU A 35 0.05 -5.58 -4.76
N TRP A 36 0.14 -6.90 -4.93
CA TRP A 36 1.30 -7.55 -5.54
C TRP A 36 1.52 -7.16 -7.00
N ARG A 37 0.47 -7.15 -7.84
CA ARG A 37 0.57 -6.74 -9.25
C ARG A 37 0.91 -5.27 -9.38
N ILE A 38 0.33 -4.43 -8.52
CA ILE A 38 0.60 -2.99 -8.52
C ILE A 38 2.06 -2.76 -8.14
N SER A 39 2.50 -3.37 -7.05
CA SER A 39 3.89 -3.33 -6.60
C SER A 39 4.87 -3.82 -7.66
N ARG A 40 4.56 -4.92 -8.35
CA ARG A 40 5.42 -5.45 -9.41
C ARG A 40 5.56 -4.48 -10.59
N ARG A 41 4.52 -3.73 -10.91
CA ARG A 41 4.57 -2.72 -11.97
C ARG A 41 5.35 -1.50 -11.53
N VAL A 42 5.11 -1.02 -10.31
CA VAL A 42 5.71 0.23 -9.82
C VAL A 42 7.15 0.04 -9.34
N TYR A 43 7.45 -0.99 -8.57
CA TYR A 43 8.80 -1.19 -8.01
C TYR A 43 9.56 -2.32 -8.71
N GLY A 44 9.03 -2.88 -9.81
CA GLY A 44 9.57 -4.09 -10.47
C GLY A 44 9.34 -5.40 -9.69
N HIS A 45 9.13 -5.32 -8.38
CA HIS A 45 9.06 -6.46 -7.47
C HIS A 45 7.71 -6.54 -6.76
N GLY A 46 7.00 -7.65 -6.94
CA GLY A 46 5.68 -7.85 -6.30
C GLY A 46 5.75 -7.94 -4.78
N VAL A 47 6.87 -8.40 -4.22
CA VAL A 47 7.10 -8.48 -2.77
C VAL A 47 7.10 -7.12 -2.06
N ARG A 48 7.25 -6.01 -2.80
CA ARG A 48 7.21 -4.64 -2.25
C ARG A 48 5.80 -4.14 -1.96
N TYR A 49 4.79 -4.99 -2.13
CA TYR A 49 3.39 -4.66 -1.84
C TYR A 49 3.22 -4.22 -0.38
N SER A 50 4.05 -4.72 0.53
CA SER A 50 4.10 -4.31 1.93
C SER A 50 4.36 -2.82 2.11
N THR A 51 5.08 -2.17 1.19
CA THR A 51 5.28 -0.70 1.19
C THR A 51 3.96 0.01 0.90
N ILE A 52 3.24 -0.43 -0.14
CA ILE A 52 1.93 0.12 -0.50
C ILE A 52 0.92 -0.12 0.63
N TYR A 53 0.93 -1.32 1.22
CA TYR A 53 0.06 -1.66 2.35
C TYR A 53 0.33 -0.74 3.55
N LEU A 54 1.59 -0.55 3.96
CA LEU A 54 1.90 0.33 5.08
C LEU A 54 1.51 1.79 4.82
N ALA A 55 1.63 2.26 3.58
CA ALA A 55 1.24 3.62 3.20
C ALA A 55 -0.29 3.85 3.20
N ASN A 56 -1.10 2.78 3.27
CA ASN A 56 -2.56 2.83 3.19
C ASN A 56 -3.24 2.00 4.29
N GLN A 57 -2.59 1.76 5.43
CA GLN A 57 -3.22 0.97 6.51
C GLN A 57 -4.51 1.60 7.04
N ASP A 58 -4.65 2.92 6.88
CA ASP A 58 -5.87 3.66 7.18
C ASP A 58 -7.04 3.29 6.26
N GLN A 59 -6.74 2.81 5.04
CA GLN A 59 -7.74 2.46 4.01
C GLN A 59 -7.87 0.94 3.79
N ILE A 60 -6.85 0.17 4.13
CA ILE A 60 -6.76 -1.27 3.87
C ILE A 60 -6.80 -2.03 5.19
N SER A 61 -8.00 -2.46 5.59
CA SER A 61 -8.15 -3.32 6.78
C SER A 61 -7.70 -4.76 6.52
N ASN A 62 -7.80 -5.23 5.28
CA ASN A 62 -7.33 -6.56 4.88
C ASN A 62 -6.69 -6.48 3.48
N PRO A 63 -5.39 -6.82 3.34
CA PRO A 63 -4.67 -6.71 2.07
C PRO A 63 -5.21 -7.62 0.96
N ASP A 64 -5.91 -8.71 1.31
CA ASP A 64 -6.56 -9.61 0.36
C ASP A 64 -7.95 -9.11 -0.07
N ARG A 65 -8.48 -8.08 0.60
CA ARG A 65 -9.79 -7.48 0.30
C ARG A 65 -9.64 -6.05 -0.15
N ILE A 66 -9.26 -5.89 -1.42
CA ILE A 66 -9.26 -4.60 -2.11
C ILE A 66 -10.33 -4.62 -3.20
N TRP A 67 -10.99 -3.49 -3.40
CA TRP A 67 -12.11 -3.32 -4.32
C TRP A 67 -11.77 -2.35 -5.45
N PRO A 68 -12.33 -2.55 -6.65
CA PRO A 68 -12.18 -1.59 -7.74
C PRO A 68 -12.75 -0.22 -7.38
N GLY A 69 -12.08 0.85 -7.80
CA GLY A 69 -12.43 2.24 -7.52
C GLY A 69 -11.78 2.82 -6.27
N GLN A 70 -11.11 1.99 -5.46
CA GLN A 70 -10.28 2.51 -4.36
C GLN A 70 -9.04 3.22 -4.89
N VAL A 71 -8.56 4.21 -4.14
CA VAL A 71 -7.36 4.98 -4.49
C VAL A 71 -6.30 4.74 -3.42
N PHE A 72 -5.20 4.11 -3.78
CA PHE A 72 -4.10 3.84 -2.85
C PHE A 72 -2.91 4.71 -3.17
N LYS A 73 -2.34 5.29 -2.12
CA LYS A 73 -1.08 6.03 -2.14
C LYS A 73 0.07 5.07 -2.46
N VAL A 74 0.99 5.49 -3.31
CA VAL A 74 2.16 4.70 -3.68
C VAL A 74 3.40 5.55 -3.41
N PRO A 75 4.19 5.21 -2.37
CA PRO A 75 5.41 5.95 -2.05
C PRO A 75 6.40 5.97 -3.21
N GLN A 76 7.14 7.07 -3.38
CA GLN A 76 8.18 7.15 -4.41
C GLN A 76 9.33 6.17 -4.19
N LYS A 77 9.54 5.71 -2.95
CA LYS A 77 10.56 4.72 -2.62
C LYS A 77 9.94 3.54 -1.90
N SER A 78 10.36 2.33 -2.27
CA SER A 78 10.09 1.14 -1.49
C SER A 78 10.83 1.21 -0.15
N LYS A 79 10.45 0.37 0.82
CA LYS A 79 11.20 0.28 2.10
C LYS A 79 12.67 -0.09 1.88
N GLU A 80 12.95 -0.73 0.76
CA GLU A 80 14.24 -1.27 0.41
C GLU A 80 15.02 -0.36 -0.54
N GLY A 81 14.49 0.84 -0.79
CA GLY A 81 15.19 1.92 -1.49
C GLY A 81 15.02 1.93 -3.00
N GLU A 82 14.13 1.11 -3.57
CA GLU A 82 13.84 1.14 -5.01
C GLU A 82 12.91 2.31 -5.32
N ASP A 83 13.25 3.07 -6.36
CA ASP A 83 12.38 4.13 -6.84
C ASP A 83 11.14 3.56 -7.57
N ALA A 84 10.02 4.27 -7.41
CA ALA A 84 8.74 3.93 -8.02
C ALA A 84 8.73 4.33 -9.49
N ASP A 85 8.74 3.33 -10.39
CA ASP A 85 8.46 3.47 -11.81
C ASP A 85 6.96 3.64 -12.04
N MET A 86 6.48 4.83 -11.74
CA MET A 86 5.06 5.14 -11.91
C MET A 86 4.60 4.91 -13.34
N LYS A 87 5.40 5.23 -14.36
CA LYS A 87 5.06 5.07 -15.78
C LYS A 87 4.45 3.70 -16.14
N ALA A 88 4.82 2.64 -15.42
CA ALA A 88 4.28 1.30 -15.60
C ALA A 88 2.77 1.16 -15.25
N MET A 89 2.21 2.08 -14.48
CA MET A 89 0.78 2.15 -14.12
C MET A 89 -0.09 2.81 -15.20
N GLY A 90 0.51 3.54 -16.15
CA GLY A 90 -0.18 4.17 -17.28
C GLY A 90 -1.49 4.85 -16.89
N ASP A 91 -2.58 4.41 -17.51
CA ASP A 91 -3.94 4.92 -17.34
C ASP A 91 -4.53 4.73 -15.92
N GLN A 92 -3.90 3.93 -15.05
CA GLN A 92 -4.36 3.69 -13.67
C GLN A 92 -3.88 4.74 -12.67
N MET A 93 -3.01 5.65 -13.09
CA MET A 93 -2.56 6.76 -12.26
C MET A 93 -3.72 7.70 -11.98
N THR A 94 -3.89 8.06 -10.72
CA THR A 94 -4.63 9.26 -10.36
C THR A 94 -3.69 10.17 -9.60
N THR A 95 -3.57 11.42 -10.02
CA THR A 95 -3.05 12.46 -9.15
C THR A 95 -4.07 12.54 -8.01
N ALA A 96 -3.72 12.00 -6.83
CA ALA A 96 -4.62 11.98 -5.70
C ALA A 96 -5.27 13.35 -5.55
N PRO A 97 -6.61 13.48 -5.42
CA PRO A 97 -7.17 14.76 -5.05
C PRO A 97 -6.57 15.05 -3.67
N THR A 98 -5.82 16.13 -3.58
CA THR A 98 -5.45 16.75 -2.32
C THR A 98 -6.73 16.77 -1.51
N LYS A 99 -6.79 16.04 -0.40
CA LYS A 99 -7.95 16.10 0.50
C LYS A 99 -7.91 17.50 1.09
N THR A 100 -8.53 18.45 0.39
CA THR A 100 -8.78 19.80 0.87
C THR A 100 -9.62 19.65 2.13
N GLN A 101 -8.98 19.90 3.27
CA GLN A 101 -9.63 20.44 4.45
C GLN A 101 -9.00 21.79 4.73
#